data_AF-X1K5P9-F1
#
_entry.id   AF-X1K5P9-F1
#
_cell.length_a   1.000
_cell.length_b   1.000
_cell.length_c   1.000
_cell.angle_alpha   90.00
_cell.angle_beta   90.00
_cell.angle_gamma   90.00
#
_symmetry.space_group_name_H-M   'P 1'
#
loop_
_entity.id
_entity.type
_entity.pdbx_description
1 polymer ?
#
loop_
_entity_poly.entity_id
_entity_poly.type
_entity_poly.pdbx_seq_one_letter_code
_entity_poly.pdbx_strand_id
1 'polypeptide(L)'
;MHERCEVDNVSIDEVYLPLLWKGVDKSEFIGQDIYMRLPDIRDLADQAIFQGADIEGKLAPKITEIVAESLEEQKKEIEGSANIISAHVDSMPIHLIEWCMKWSINGEMKESVFTIGYESKSYLSGKPLSAVSPIGKRPWTIGQLMRRTGRPYGVGLPELIRGLVKELDAIHNQRIDAGSIAIAPFGFYRAASSFRPEKV
;
A
#
# COMPACT_ATOMS: atom_id res chain seq x y z
N MET A 1 29.70 -8.30 -19.36
CA MET A 1 28.57 -8.95 -18.67
C MET A 1 27.69 -7.82 -18.18
N HIS A 2 26.52 -7.57 -18.78
CA HIS A 2 25.61 -6.53 -18.30
C HIS A 2 24.77 -7.12 -17.18
N GLU A 3 25.05 -6.70 -15.94
CA GLU A 3 24.16 -6.96 -14.81
C GLU A 3 22.78 -6.40 -15.15
N ARG A 4 21.76 -7.24 -15.03
CA ARG A 4 20.37 -6.80 -15.20
C ARG A 4 20.02 -6.01 -13.95
N CYS A 5 19.79 -4.71 -14.09
CA CYS A 5 19.19 -3.91 -13.03
C CYS A 5 17.74 -4.38 -12.87
N GLU A 6 17.42 -4.91 -11.70
CA GLU A 6 16.04 -5.13 -11.29
C GLU A 6 15.42 -3.75 -11.02
N VAL A 7 14.19 -3.55 -11.49
CA VAL A 7 13.45 -2.31 -11.30
C VAL A 7 12.17 -2.68 -10.59
N ASP A 8 12.03 -2.18 -9.37
CA ASP A 8 10.85 -2.49 -8.58
C ASP A 8 9.65 -1.70 -9.09
N ASN A 9 8.51 -2.37 -9.13
CA ASN A 9 7.24 -1.77 -9.50
C ASN A 9 6.43 -1.54 -8.23
N VAL A 10 6.32 -0.28 -7.83
CA VAL A 10 5.77 0.13 -6.54
C VAL A 10 4.34 0.58 -6.72
N SER A 11 3.48 0.24 -5.76
CA SER A 11 2.10 0.72 -5.73
C SER A 11 2.08 2.23 -5.54
N ILE A 12 1.19 2.93 -6.23
CA ILE A 12 1.03 4.37 -6.04
C ILE A 12 0.56 4.74 -4.63
N ASP A 13 -0.16 3.84 -3.97
CA ASP A 13 -0.69 4.07 -2.62
C ASP A 13 0.42 4.09 -1.55
N GLU A 14 1.60 3.57 -1.89
CA GLU A 14 2.80 3.50 -1.05
C GLU A 14 3.82 4.61 -1.42
N VAL A 15 3.41 5.61 -2.21
CA VAL A 15 4.33 6.64 -2.73
C VAL A 15 3.87 8.03 -2.34
N TYR A 16 4.79 8.79 -1.74
CA TYR A 16 4.62 10.22 -1.46
C TYR A 16 5.01 11.05 -2.69
N LEU A 17 4.01 11.75 -3.23
CA LEU A 17 4.13 12.45 -4.50
C LEU A 17 4.21 13.97 -4.28
N PRO A 18 5.04 14.69 -5.06
CA PRO A 18 5.00 16.14 -5.08
C PRO A 18 3.71 16.63 -5.75
N LEU A 19 3.27 17.84 -5.39
CA LEU A 19 2.09 18.48 -5.98
C LEU A 19 2.16 18.56 -7.51
N LEU A 20 3.36 18.86 -8.03
CA LEU A 20 3.62 18.98 -9.47
C LEU A 20 4.35 17.73 -9.99
N TRP A 21 3.58 16.64 -10.16
CA TRP A 21 4.10 15.39 -10.69
C TRP A 21 4.65 15.52 -12.11
N LYS A 22 5.90 15.10 -12.33
CA LYS A 22 6.55 15.08 -13.65
C LYS A 22 7.11 13.69 -14.05
N GLY A 23 6.82 12.67 -13.25
CA GLY A 23 7.42 11.33 -13.37
C GLY A 23 8.44 11.06 -12.27
N VAL A 24 8.72 9.79 -11.98
CA VAL A 24 9.60 9.36 -10.88
C VAL A 24 10.97 10.06 -10.95
N ASP A 25 11.68 9.96 -12.08
CA ASP A 25 13.02 10.56 -12.22
C ASP A 25 13.05 12.10 -12.30
N LYS A 26 11.92 12.74 -12.60
CA LYS A 26 11.85 14.21 -12.81
C LYS A 26 11.30 14.97 -11.61
N SER A 27 10.77 14.25 -10.63
CA SER A 27 10.21 14.83 -9.42
C SER A 27 11.31 15.38 -8.52
N GLU A 28 11.12 16.58 -7.99
CA GLU A 28 12.09 17.24 -7.10
C GLU A 28 12.36 16.42 -5.83
N PHE A 29 11.29 15.86 -5.28
CA PHE A 29 11.32 14.86 -4.22
C PHE A 29 10.29 13.78 -4.54
N ILE A 30 10.52 12.59 -4.03
CA ILE A 30 9.54 11.50 -4.00
C ILE A 30 9.88 10.59 -2.83
N GLY A 31 8.88 10.09 -2.13
CA GLY A 31 9.07 9.09 -1.08
C GLY A 31 8.36 7.80 -1.45
N GLN A 32 8.83 6.68 -0.92
CA GLN A 32 8.09 5.43 -0.92
C GLN A 32 8.11 4.81 0.48
N ASP A 33 7.02 4.13 0.81
CA ASP A 33 6.94 3.26 1.97
C ASP A 33 7.69 1.96 1.67
N ILE A 34 8.55 1.54 2.60
CA ILE A 34 9.20 0.22 2.57
C ILE A 34 8.95 -0.46 3.91
N TYR A 35 8.78 -1.78 3.87
CA TYR A 35 8.54 -2.57 5.07
C TYR A 35 9.67 -3.57 5.26
N MET A 36 10.32 -3.54 6.41
CA MET A 36 11.44 -4.41 6.74
C MET A 36 11.29 -4.99 8.13
N ARG A 37 11.84 -6.17 8.41
CA ARG A 37 11.85 -6.70 9.78
C ARG A 37 13.07 -6.21 10.54
N LEU A 38 13.00 -6.20 11.87
CA LEU A 38 14.10 -5.75 12.71
C LEU A 38 15.42 -6.50 12.46
N PRO A 39 15.43 -7.84 12.26
CA PRO A 39 16.66 -8.56 11.93
C PRO A 39 17.26 -8.10 10.61
N ASP A 40 16.44 -7.90 9.57
CA ASP A 40 16.92 -7.46 8.25
C ASP A 40 17.53 -6.04 8.35
N ILE A 41 16.95 -5.16 9.16
CA ILE A 41 17.47 -3.81 9.44
C ILE A 41 18.82 -3.88 10.17
N ARG A 42 18.96 -4.80 11.13
CA ARG A 42 20.22 -5.02 11.87
C ARG A 42 21.30 -5.59 10.96
N ASP A 43 20.97 -6.54 10.08
CA ASP A 43 21.90 -7.08 9.08
C ASP A 43 22.42 -5.97 8.16
N LEU A 44 21.56 -5.05 7.73
CA LEU A 44 21.97 -3.87 6.96
C LEU A 44 22.83 -2.89 7.76
N ALA A 45 22.64 -2.80 9.08
CA ALA A 45 23.50 -2.01 9.95
C ALA A 45 24.89 -2.64 10.08
N ASP A 46 24.96 -3.96 10.22
CA ASP A 46 26.21 -4.73 10.29
C ASP A 46 27.02 -4.62 8.99
N GLN A 47 26.34 -4.53 7.85
CA GLN A 47 26.96 -4.26 6.53
C GLN A 47 27.36 -2.78 6.33
N ALA A 48 27.18 -1.92 7.33
CA ALA A 48 27.36 -0.47 7.25
C ALA A 48 26.51 0.20 6.15
N ILE A 49 25.38 -0.41 5.79
CA ILE A 49 24.40 0.18 4.89
C ILE A 49 23.54 1.18 5.66
N PHE A 50 23.07 0.78 6.85
CA PHE A 50 22.37 1.64 7.80
C PHE A 50 23.29 2.06 8.96
N GLN A 51 22.99 3.21 9.55
CA GLN A 51 23.71 3.75 10.70
C GLN A 51 23.09 3.19 11.98
N GLY A 52 23.84 2.37 12.71
CA GLY A 52 23.34 1.63 13.88
C GLY A 52 22.91 2.49 15.09
N ALA A 53 23.38 3.74 15.21
CA ALA A 53 23.17 4.54 16.42
C ALA A 53 21.69 4.82 16.73
N ASP A 54 20.89 5.10 15.70
CA ASP A 54 19.45 5.41 15.84
C ASP A 54 18.57 4.16 15.82
N ILE A 55 19.13 2.99 15.48
CA ILE A 55 18.41 1.72 15.43
C ILE A 55 18.13 1.23 16.85
N GLU A 56 19.19 1.01 17.64
CA GLU A 56 19.04 0.50 19.00
C GLU A 56 18.54 1.59 19.98
N GLY A 57 18.86 2.86 19.71
CA GLY A 57 18.48 3.97 20.60
C GLY A 57 17.05 4.48 20.43
N LYS A 58 16.46 4.34 19.24
CA LYS A 58 15.13 4.92 18.93
C LYS A 58 14.21 3.94 18.24
N LEU A 59 14.68 3.22 17.21
CA LEU A 59 13.82 2.35 16.40
C LEU A 59 13.35 1.15 17.21
N ALA A 60 14.26 0.30 17.67
CA ALA A 60 13.92 -0.93 18.39
C ALA A 60 13.06 -0.68 19.64
N PRO A 61 13.36 0.32 20.51
CA PRO A 61 12.48 0.62 21.64
C PRO A 61 11.07 1.01 21.21
N LYS A 62 10.93 1.80 20.14
CA LYS A 62 9.62 2.23 19.65
C LYS A 62 8.81 1.07 19.09
N ILE A 63 9.46 0.11 18.43
CA ILE A 63 8.79 -1.10 17.94
C ILE A 63 8.33 -1.96 19.11
N THR A 64 9.14 -2.16 20.14
CA THR A 64 8.73 -2.89 21.34
C THR A 64 7.52 -2.24 22.02
N GLU A 65 7.47 -0.91 22.08
CA GLU A 65 6.31 -0.15 22.58
C GLU A 65 5.05 -0.43 21.74
N ILE A 66 5.16 -0.34 20.41
CA ILE A 66 4.02 -0.61 19.49
C ILE A 66 3.53 -2.05 19.63
N VAL A 67 4.44 -3.01 19.74
CA VAL A 67 4.12 -4.43 19.92
C VAL A 67 3.38 -4.63 21.25
N ALA A 68 3.89 -4.05 22.35
CA ALA A 68 3.24 -4.08 23.66
C ALA A 68 1.84 -3.45 23.66
N GLU A 69 1.61 -2.41 22.85
CA GLU A 69 0.31 -1.77 22.69
C GLU A 69 -0.65 -2.55 21.78
N SER A 70 -0.18 -3.58 21.07
CA SER A 70 -1.01 -4.36 20.16
C SER A 70 -2.13 -5.10 20.89
N LEU A 71 -3.34 -5.01 20.31
CA LEU A 71 -4.55 -5.70 20.79
C LEU A 71 -4.37 -7.22 20.92
N GLU A 72 -3.50 -7.83 20.11
CA GLU A 72 -3.22 -9.26 20.20
C GLU A 72 -2.42 -9.61 21.46
N GLU A 73 -1.53 -8.74 21.91
CA GLU A 73 -0.76 -8.95 23.14
C GLU A 73 -1.63 -8.74 24.36
N GLN A 74 -2.45 -7.69 24.36
CA GLN A 74 -3.46 -7.48 25.41
C GLN A 74 -4.41 -8.68 25.51
N LYS A 75 -4.82 -9.27 24.37
CA LYS A 75 -5.67 -10.45 24.34
C LYS A 75 -4.97 -11.70 24.90
N LYS A 76 -3.69 -11.92 24.58
CA LYS A 76 -2.90 -13.04 25.09
C LYS A 76 -2.57 -12.91 26.58
N GLU A 77 -2.38 -11.69 27.07
CA GLU A 77 -2.20 -11.41 28.49
C GLU A 77 -3.47 -11.76 29.27
N ILE A 78 -4.65 -11.41 28.73
CA ILE A 78 -5.96 -11.83 29.28
C ILE A 78 -6.11 -13.37 29.24
N GLU A 79 -5.62 -14.03 28.19
CA GLU A 79 -5.67 -15.50 28.02
C GLU A 79 -4.55 -16.26 28.79
N GLY A 80 -3.67 -15.56 29.51
CA GLY A 80 -2.62 -16.18 30.35
C GLY A 80 -1.46 -16.85 29.57
N SER A 81 -1.28 -16.50 28.29
CA SER A 81 -0.30 -17.13 27.37
C SER A 81 0.92 -16.26 27.07
N ALA A 82 1.38 -15.45 28.04
CA ALA A 82 2.28 -14.31 27.83
C ALA A 82 3.75 -14.63 27.46
N ASN A 83 4.19 -15.88 27.38
CA ASN A 83 5.63 -16.22 27.23
C ASN A 83 6.19 -16.19 25.79
N ILE A 84 5.52 -15.58 24.81
CA ILE A 84 5.91 -15.61 23.37
C ILE A 84 6.23 -14.21 22.80
N ILE A 85 6.77 -13.29 23.62
CA ILE A 85 6.94 -11.87 23.22
C ILE A 85 8.07 -11.69 22.20
N SER A 86 9.21 -12.39 22.33
CA SER A 86 10.40 -12.11 21.51
C SER A 86 10.25 -12.47 20.02
N ALA A 87 9.58 -13.58 19.70
CA ALA A 87 9.40 -14.02 18.32
C ALA A 87 8.52 -13.06 17.49
N HIS A 88 7.67 -12.26 18.15
CA HIS A 88 6.74 -11.38 17.47
C HIS A 88 7.39 -10.07 17.03
N VAL A 89 8.25 -9.48 17.89
CA VAL A 89 8.98 -8.25 17.58
C VAL A 89 9.85 -8.43 16.32
N ASP A 90 10.54 -9.56 16.21
CA ASP A 90 11.44 -9.84 15.07
C ASP A 90 10.68 -10.17 13.78
N SER A 91 9.39 -10.51 13.85
CA SER A 91 8.56 -10.82 12.68
C SER A 91 7.68 -9.64 12.23
N MET A 92 7.55 -8.60 13.05
CA MET A 92 6.73 -7.44 12.73
C MET A 92 7.33 -6.65 11.56
N PRO A 93 6.53 -6.32 10.53
CA PRO A 93 6.96 -5.41 9.47
C PRO A 93 7.07 -3.99 10.04
N ILE A 94 8.28 -3.45 10.04
CA ILE A 94 8.58 -2.08 10.45
C ILE A 94 8.42 -1.17 9.25
N HIS A 95 7.66 -0.10 9.42
CA HIS A 95 7.43 0.89 8.39
C HIS A 95 8.61 1.87 8.32
N LEU A 96 9.29 1.89 7.18
CA LEU A 96 10.32 2.86 6.86
C LEU A 96 9.88 3.68 5.64
N ILE A 97 10.42 4.88 5.54
CA ILE A 97 10.27 5.73 4.36
C ILE A 97 11.62 5.83 3.68
N GLU A 98 11.65 5.50 2.40
CA GLU A 98 12.74 5.84 1.51
C GLU A 98 12.41 7.15 0.77
N TRP A 99 13.18 8.19 1.04
CA TRP A 99 12.97 9.53 0.52
C TRP A 99 14.09 9.93 -0.45
N CYS A 100 13.73 10.13 -1.72
CA CYS A 100 14.63 10.62 -2.75
C CYS A 100 14.46 12.13 -2.92
N MET A 101 15.54 12.90 -2.76
CA MET A 101 15.54 14.34 -2.99
C MET A 101 16.93 14.88 -3.35
N LYS A 102 16.99 16.11 -3.86
CA LYS A 102 18.27 16.81 -4.02
C LYS A 102 18.75 17.35 -2.67
N TRP A 103 19.99 17.05 -2.32
CA TRP A 103 20.62 17.50 -1.08
C TRP A 103 22.04 18.01 -1.34
N SER A 104 22.49 18.98 -0.54
CA SER A 104 23.84 19.53 -0.65
C SER A 104 24.83 18.61 0.07
N ILE A 105 25.73 17.99 -0.69
CA ILE A 105 26.82 17.17 -0.17
C ILE A 105 28.12 17.87 -0.57
N ASN A 106 28.89 18.34 0.41
CA ASN A 106 30.14 19.07 0.20
C ASN A 106 29.99 20.32 -0.71
N GLY A 107 28.84 21.00 -0.65
CA GLY A 107 28.57 22.19 -1.45
C GLY A 107 28.03 21.91 -2.86
N GLU A 108 27.93 20.65 -3.27
CA GLU A 108 27.32 20.24 -4.54
C GLU A 108 25.92 19.66 -4.30
N MET A 109 24.94 20.12 -5.09
CA MET A 109 23.60 19.55 -5.07
C MET A 109 23.59 18.20 -5.78
N LYS A 110 23.36 17.12 -5.04
CA LYS A 110 23.29 15.75 -5.56
C LYS A 110 21.95 15.12 -5.23
N GLU A 111 21.41 14.34 -6.16
CA GLU A 111 20.30 13.44 -5.82
C GLU A 111 20.78 12.44 -4.77
N SER A 112 19.98 12.32 -3.71
CA SER A 112 20.29 11.51 -2.55
C SER A 112 19.04 10.76 -2.11
N VAL A 113 19.26 9.57 -1.57
CA VAL A 113 18.26 8.67 -1.04
C VAL A 113 18.48 8.59 0.46
N PHE A 114 17.43 8.85 1.22
CA PHE A 114 17.41 8.79 2.68
C PHE A 114 16.45 7.71 3.15
N THR A 115 16.83 6.93 4.15
CA THR A 115 15.94 5.95 4.79
C THR A 115 15.68 6.38 6.22
N ILE A 116 14.41 6.45 6.61
CA ILE A 116 13.98 6.92 7.93
C ILE A 116 12.92 5.96 8.48
N GLY A 117 12.99 5.62 9.77
CA GLY A 117 11.90 4.90 10.45
C GLY A 117 10.71 5.81 10.68
N TYR A 118 9.52 5.41 10.22
CA TYR A 118 8.35 6.29 10.21
C TYR A 118 7.88 6.65 11.62
N GLU A 119 7.65 5.63 12.45
CA GLU A 119 7.11 5.81 13.80
C GLU A 119 8.16 6.36 14.76
N SER A 120 9.39 5.86 14.68
CA SER A 120 10.48 6.25 15.59
C SER A 120 11.17 7.55 15.18
N LYS A 121 10.97 8.00 13.93
CA LYS A 121 11.72 9.10 13.31
C LYS A 121 13.23 8.88 13.34
N SER A 122 13.66 7.62 13.39
CA SER A 122 15.06 7.22 13.39
C SER A 122 15.67 7.48 12.02
N TYR A 123 16.80 8.17 11.97
CA TYR A 123 17.56 8.25 10.74
C TYR A 123 18.37 6.97 10.54
N LEU A 124 18.16 6.28 9.42
CA LEU A 124 18.83 5.01 9.13
C LEU A 124 19.95 5.18 8.12
N SER A 125 19.71 5.85 6.99
CA SER A 125 20.75 6.06 6.01
C SER A 125 20.51 7.29 5.13
N GLY A 126 21.60 7.75 4.50
CA GLY A 126 21.59 8.83 3.52
C GLY A 126 22.75 8.65 2.58
N LYS A 127 22.46 8.36 1.31
CA LYS A 127 23.45 8.04 0.30
C LYS A 127 23.16 8.79 -1.00
N PRO A 128 24.17 9.20 -1.77
CA PRO A 128 23.93 9.74 -3.10
C PRO A 128 23.27 8.66 -3.97
N LEU A 129 22.37 9.06 -4.87
CA LEU A 129 21.66 8.15 -5.77
C LEU A 129 22.62 7.29 -6.59
N SER A 130 23.78 7.82 -6.96
CA SER A 130 24.84 7.08 -7.67
C SER A 130 25.38 5.88 -6.91
N ALA A 131 25.29 5.87 -5.57
CA ALA A 131 25.69 4.74 -4.74
C ALA A 131 24.58 3.68 -4.60
N VAL A 132 23.32 4.07 -4.80
CA VAL A 132 22.17 3.15 -4.77
C VAL A 132 21.90 2.56 -6.15
N SER A 133 21.99 3.40 -7.19
CA SER A 133 21.76 3.06 -8.58
C SER A 133 22.91 3.59 -9.44
N PRO A 134 23.79 2.70 -9.93
CA PRO A 134 24.92 3.09 -10.79
C PRO A 134 24.50 3.79 -12.09
N ILE A 135 23.26 3.57 -12.53
CA ILE A 135 22.68 4.16 -13.76
C ILE A 135 22.26 5.62 -13.53
N GLY A 136 22.23 6.08 -12.27
CA GLY A 136 21.81 7.44 -11.92
C GLY A 136 20.31 7.67 -12.10
N LYS A 137 19.51 6.61 -12.10
CA LYS A 137 18.05 6.64 -12.10
C LYS A 137 17.52 6.02 -10.82
N ARG A 138 16.32 6.42 -10.40
CA ARG A 138 15.71 5.82 -9.20
C ARG A 138 15.44 4.33 -9.47
N PRO A 139 15.73 3.42 -8.52
CA PRO A 139 15.71 1.97 -8.76
C PRO A 139 14.28 1.38 -8.83
N TRP A 140 13.26 2.22 -8.83
CA TRP A 140 11.86 1.82 -8.83
C TRP A 140 11.03 2.72 -9.74
N THR A 141 9.87 2.21 -10.15
CA THR A 141 8.91 2.90 -11.00
C THR A 141 7.49 2.68 -10.50
N ILE A 142 6.58 3.60 -10.83
CA ILE A 142 5.16 3.44 -10.53
C ILE A 142 4.49 2.72 -11.70
N GLY A 143 3.90 1.56 -11.41
CA GLY A 143 3.16 0.76 -12.37
C GLY A 143 1.84 1.42 -12.75
N GLN A 144 1.63 1.62 -14.04
CA GLN A 144 0.38 2.15 -14.58
C GLN A 144 -0.05 1.30 -15.77
N LEU A 145 -1.28 0.79 -15.76
CA LEU A 145 -1.83 0.03 -16.88
C LEU A 145 -1.98 0.92 -18.13
N MET A 146 -2.66 2.06 -18.01
CA MET A 146 -2.67 3.10 -19.05
C MET A 146 -2.31 4.45 -18.43
N ARG A 147 -1.22 5.04 -18.91
CA ARG A 147 -0.68 6.29 -18.37
C ARG A 147 -1.57 7.48 -18.76
N ARG A 148 -1.77 8.40 -17.82
CA ARG A 148 -2.36 9.72 -18.08
C ARG A 148 -1.27 10.78 -17.98
N THR A 149 -1.14 11.60 -19.02
CA THR A 149 -0.11 12.67 -19.06
C THR A 149 -0.29 13.62 -17.89
N GLY A 150 0.80 13.88 -17.15
CA GLY A 150 0.80 14.81 -16.01
C GLY A 150 0.08 14.30 -14.77
N ARG A 151 -0.28 13.01 -14.70
CA ARG A 151 -0.89 12.41 -13.50
C ARG A 151 -0.06 11.22 -12.99
N PRO A 152 0.08 11.10 -11.67
CA PRO A 152 0.74 9.94 -11.08
C PRO A 152 -0.16 8.70 -11.14
N TYR A 153 -1.48 8.86 -11.27
CA TYR A 153 -2.45 7.77 -11.43
C TYR A 153 -2.73 7.45 -12.90
N GLY A 154 -2.71 6.16 -13.24
CA GLY A 154 -3.16 5.64 -14.54
C GLY A 154 -4.65 5.26 -14.53
N VAL A 155 -5.15 4.74 -15.65
CA VAL A 155 -6.48 4.11 -15.73
C VAL A 155 -6.35 2.63 -15.38
N GLY A 156 -7.14 2.17 -14.41
CA GLY A 156 -7.17 0.77 -13.99
C GLY A 156 -8.06 -0.11 -14.87
N LEU A 157 -7.84 -1.43 -14.85
CA LEU A 157 -8.72 -2.38 -15.53
C LEU A 157 -10.18 -2.32 -15.02
N PRO A 158 -10.45 -2.21 -13.70
CA PRO A 158 -11.82 -2.05 -13.21
C PRO A 158 -12.53 -0.80 -13.76
N GLU A 159 -11.79 0.30 -13.96
CA GLU A 159 -12.36 1.51 -14.55
C GLU A 159 -12.73 1.31 -16.03
N LEU A 160 -11.91 0.56 -16.77
CA LEU A 160 -12.18 0.22 -18.18
C LEU A 160 -13.45 -0.62 -18.33
N ILE A 161 -13.63 -1.63 -17.47
CA ILE A 161 -14.78 -2.54 -17.55
C ILE A 161 -16.01 -2.06 -16.76
N ARG A 162 -15.92 -0.91 -16.09
CA ARG A 162 -16.99 -0.38 -15.24
C ARG A 162 -18.33 -0.27 -15.97
N GLY A 163 -18.31 0.05 -17.27
CA GLY A 163 -19.51 0.07 -18.11
C GLY A 163 -20.16 -1.31 -18.21
N LEU A 164 -19.37 -2.33 -18.55
CA LEU A 164 -19.83 -3.71 -18.68
C LEU A 164 -20.37 -4.28 -17.37
N VAL A 165 -19.71 -3.98 -16.24
CA VAL A 165 -20.18 -4.42 -14.91
C VAL A 165 -21.54 -3.81 -14.60
N LYS A 166 -21.74 -2.51 -14.86
CA LYS A 166 -23.05 -1.86 -14.66
C LYS A 166 -24.15 -2.46 -15.54
N GLU A 167 -23.83 -2.82 -16.77
CA GLU A 167 -24.78 -3.48 -17.67
C GLU A 167 -25.14 -4.87 -17.17
N LEU A 168 -24.15 -5.65 -16.71
CA LEU A 168 -24.36 -6.97 -16.14
C LEU A 168 -25.24 -6.92 -14.89
N ASP A 169 -24.97 -5.96 -13.99
CA ASP A 169 -25.77 -5.73 -12.78
C ASP A 169 -27.22 -5.38 -13.13
N ALA A 170 -27.43 -4.52 -14.15
CA ALA A 170 -28.76 -4.16 -14.61
C ALA A 170 -29.53 -5.36 -15.16
N ILE A 171 -28.89 -6.20 -15.98
CA ILE A 171 -29.48 -7.43 -16.51
C ILE A 171 -29.80 -8.41 -15.37
N HIS A 172 -28.90 -8.55 -14.41
CA HIS A 172 -29.09 -9.44 -13.28
C HIS A 172 -30.29 -8.99 -12.43
N ASN A 173 -30.38 -7.70 -12.10
CA ASN A 173 -31.50 -7.15 -11.35
C ASN A 173 -32.83 -7.33 -12.08
N GLN A 174 -32.89 -7.00 -13.37
CA GLN A 174 -34.09 -7.22 -14.19
C GLN A 174 -34.52 -8.70 -14.22
N ARG A 175 -33.55 -9.63 -14.25
CA ARG A 175 -33.83 -11.07 -14.23
C ARG A 175 -34.41 -11.51 -12.88
N ILE A 176 -33.88 -11.00 -11.77
CA ILE A 176 -34.40 -11.28 -10.43
C ILE A 176 -35.81 -10.70 -10.26
N ASP A 177 -36.05 -9.48 -10.76
CA ASP A 177 -37.38 -8.87 -10.74
C ASP A 177 -38.38 -9.66 -11.58
N ALA A 178 -38.00 -10.08 -12.79
CA ALA A 178 -38.84 -10.93 -13.64
C ALA A 178 -39.15 -12.29 -12.98
N GLY A 179 -38.17 -12.89 -12.32
CA GLY A 179 -38.38 -14.11 -11.53
C GLY A 179 -39.36 -13.90 -10.38
N SER A 180 -39.23 -12.77 -9.69
CA SER A 180 -40.12 -12.39 -8.59
C SER A 180 -41.57 -12.16 -9.05
N ILE A 181 -41.76 -11.52 -10.22
CA ILE A 181 -43.07 -11.37 -10.87
C ILE A 181 -43.63 -12.74 -11.29
N ALA A 182 -42.80 -13.64 -11.82
CA ALA A 182 -43.23 -14.95 -12.29
C ALA A 182 -43.72 -15.87 -11.16
N ILE A 183 -43.16 -15.75 -9.96
CA ILE A 183 -43.59 -16.52 -8.78
C ILE A 183 -44.68 -15.83 -7.96
N ALA A 184 -44.99 -14.57 -8.25
CA ALA A 184 -46.05 -13.85 -7.56
C ALA A 184 -47.41 -14.47 -7.96
N PRO A 185 -48.23 -14.94 -7.00
CA PRO A 185 -49.56 -15.45 -7.31
C PRO A 185 -50.43 -14.30 -7.82
N PHE A 186 -50.75 -14.31 -9.11
CA PHE A 186 -51.63 -13.33 -9.73
C PHE A 186 -53.09 -13.81 -9.70
N GLY A 187 -53.98 -13.01 -9.13
CA GLY A 187 -55.43 -13.24 -9.15
C GLY A 187 -56.10 -12.29 -10.13
N PHE A 188 -56.39 -12.74 -11.35
CA PHE A 188 -57.26 -12.01 -12.27
C PHE A 188 -58.68 -12.55 -12.15
N TYR A 189 -59.62 -11.73 -11.67
CA TYR A 189 -61.04 -12.03 -11.77
C TYR A 189 -61.64 -11.26 -12.96
N ARG A 190 -62.54 -11.91 -13.71
CA ARG A 190 -63.29 -11.23 -14.78
C ARG A 190 -64.47 -10.53 -14.13
N ALA A 191 -64.64 -9.22 -14.34
CA ALA A 191 -65.75 -8.45 -13.76
C ALA A 191 -67.15 -8.97 -14.19
N ALA A 192 -67.23 -9.66 -15.34
CA ALA A 192 -68.45 -10.33 -15.81
C ALA A 192 -68.64 -11.76 -15.26
N SER A 193 -67.74 -12.26 -14.42
CA SER A 193 -67.90 -13.56 -13.77
C SER A 193 -68.73 -13.42 -12.50
N SER A 194 -69.50 -14.46 -12.15
CA SER A 194 -70.29 -14.53 -10.91
C SER A 194 -69.45 -14.74 -9.65
N PHE A 195 -68.11 -14.73 -9.77
CA PHE A 195 -67.18 -14.89 -8.67
C PHE A 195 -67.09 -13.59 -7.84
N ARG A 196 -67.34 -13.69 -6.52
CA ARG A 196 -67.31 -12.55 -5.59
C ARG A 196 -66.01 -12.60 -4.77
N PRO A 197 -64.96 -11.86 -5.14
CA PRO A 197 -63.65 -11.95 -4.48
C PRO A 197 -63.67 -11.49 -3.01
N GLU A 198 -64.66 -10.69 -2.60
CA GLU A 198 -64.80 -10.19 -1.21
C GLU A 198 -65.26 -11.26 -0.19
N LYS A 199 -65.67 -12.45 -0.65
CA LYS A 199 -66.25 -13.51 0.19
C LYS A 199 -65.33 -14.71 0.42
N VAL A 200 -64.06 -14.63 -0.02
CA VAL A 200 -63.06 -15.71 0.09
C VAL A 200 -61.88 -15.21 0.92
#